data_AF-A0A7V0R463-F1
#
_entry.id   AF-A0A7V0R463-F1
#
_cell.length_a   1.000
_cell.length_b   1.000
_cell.length_c   1.000
_cell.angle_alpha   90.00
_cell.angle_beta   90.00
_cell.angle_gamma   90.00
#
_symmetry.space_group_name_H-M   'P 1'
#
loop_
_entity.id
_entity.type
_entity.pdbx_description
1 polymer ?
#
loop_
_entity_poly.entity_id
_entity_poly.type
_entity_poly.pdbx_seq_one_letter_code
_entity_poly.pdbx_strand_id
1 'polypeptide(L)'
;MSEVKKVTKNSIFVFSARVIEAILNLVVFAIIARYLGVKGFGLYSFVIAIIWVLSPMLFLGLNQILARDVAVNKEKAPHSIGNGLVLNLLMTMPV
;
A
#
# COMPACT_ATOMS: atom_id res chain seq x y z
N MET A 1 -28.84 -4.25 11.84
CA MET A 1 -28.22 -3.09 11.14
C MET A 1 -28.05 -3.47 9.68
N SER A 2 -28.57 -2.69 8.73
CA SER A 2 -28.52 -3.08 7.31
C SER A 2 -27.07 -3.19 6.84
N GLU A 3 -26.75 -4.26 6.11
CA GLU A 3 -25.41 -4.53 5.57
C GLU A 3 -24.90 -3.35 4.71
N VAL A 4 -25.82 -2.62 4.06
CA VAL A 4 -25.55 -1.36 3.35
C VAL A 4 -24.86 -0.34 4.25
N LYS A 5 -25.32 -0.12 5.48
CA LYS A 5 -24.73 0.87 6.40
C LYS A 5 -23.30 0.51 6.81
N LYS A 6 -22.97 -0.78 6.93
CA LYS A 6 -21.61 -1.25 7.21
C LYS A 6 -20.68 -1.04 6.02
N VAL A 7 -21.13 -1.41 4.82
CA VAL A 7 -20.35 -1.22 3.58
C VAL A 7 -20.08 0.26 3.36
N THR A 8 -21.10 1.12 3.44
CA THR A 8 -20.94 2.57 3.29
C THR A 8 -19.95 3.13 4.31
N LYS A 9 -20.03 2.74 5.58
CA LYS A 9 -19.09 3.22 6.62
C LYS A 9 -17.65 2.80 6.31
N ASN A 10 -17.42 1.55 5.93
CA ASN A 10 -16.08 1.05 5.62
C ASN A 10 -15.52 1.68 4.33
N SER A 11 -16.35 1.82 3.30
CA SER A 11 -15.96 2.46 2.04
C SER A 11 -15.61 3.93 2.26
N ILE A 12 -16.41 4.67 3.04
CA ILE A 12 -16.10 6.08 3.38
C ILE A 12 -14.79 6.17 4.15
N PHE A 13 -14.53 5.26 5.10
CA PHE A 13 -13.28 5.24 5.85
C PHE A 13 -12.05 4.99 4.97
N VAL A 14 -12.12 3.99 4.08
CA VAL A 14 -11.02 3.71 3.12
C VAL A 14 -10.86 4.87 2.15
N PHE A 15 -11.96 5.47 1.69
CA PHE A 15 -11.92 6.62 0.80
C PHE A 15 -11.26 7.83 1.46
N SER A 16 -11.63 8.17 2.70
CA SER A 16 -11.00 9.29 3.42
C SER A 16 -9.52 9.04 3.66
N ALA A 17 -9.12 7.81 3.99
CA ALA A 17 -7.71 7.44 4.12
C ALA A 17 -6.93 7.68 2.82
N ARG A 18 -7.48 7.25 1.66
CA ARG A 18 -6.86 7.48 0.34
C ARG A 18 -6.74 8.96 -0.02
N VAL A 19 -7.73 9.77 0.33
CA VAL A 19 -7.68 11.22 0.10
C VAL A 19 -6.57 11.86 0.93
N ILE A 20 -6.45 11.49 2.21
CA ILE A 20 -5.38 11.98 3.09
C ILE A 20 -4.01 11.54 2.56
N GLU A 21 -3.87 10.28 2.15
CA GLU A 21 -2.65 9.75 1.56
C GLU A 21 -2.23 10.52 0.30
N ALA A 22 -3.18 10.83 -0.60
CA ALA A 22 -2.90 11.60 -1.81
C ALA A 22 -2.39 13.03 -1.48
N ILE A 23 -3.01 13.69 -0.50
CA ILE A 23 -2.58 15.03 -0.04
C ILE A 23 -1.18 14.96 0.55
N LEU A 24 -0.90 13.98 1.42
CA LEU A 24 0.42 13.80 2.02
C LEU A 24 1.49 13.51 0.97
N ASN A 25 1.20 12.63 0.01
CA ASN A 25 2.11 12.33 -1.09
C ASN A 25 2.42 13.59 -1.91
N LEU A 26 1.43 14.41 -2.22
CA LEU A 26 1.65 15.68 -2.94
C LEU A 26 2.60 16.59 -2.16
N VAL A 27 2.39 16.76 -0.85
CA VAL A 27 3.26 17.59 0.01
C VAL A 27 4.69 17.03 0.03
N VAL A 28 4.85 15.72 0.21
CA VAL A 28 6.17 15.06 0.20
C VAL A 28 6.86 15.23 -1.15
N PHE A 29 6.17 15.00 -2.27
CA PHE A 29 6.75 15.20 -3.59
C PHE A 29 7.15 16.66 -3.83
N ALA A 30 6.37 17.63 -3.36
CA ALA A 30 6.71 19.05 -3.45
C ALA A 30 7.99 19.38 -2.65
N ILE A 31 8.14 18.81 -1.46
CA ILE A 31 9.35 18.94 -0.65
C ILE A 31 10.54 18.31 -1.37
N ILE A 32 10.43 17.07 -1.83
CA ILE A 32 11.49 16.36 -2.56
C ILE A 32 11.92 17.14 -3.80
N ALA A 33 10.96 17.63 -4.59
CA ALA A 33 11.25 18.45 -5.77
C ALA A 33 12.03 19.73 -5.42
N ARG A 34 11.71 20.36 -4.29
CA ARG A 34 12.43 21.55 -3.80
C ARG A 34 13.83 21.22 -3.28
N TYR A 35 14.01 20.09 -2.60
CA TYR A 35 15.31 19.68 -2.05
C TYR A 35 16.28 19.15 -3.12
N LEU A 36 15.80 18.33 -4.05
CA LEU A 36 16.63 17.71 -5.10
C LEU A 36 16.80 18.61 -6.34
N GLY A 37 15.94 19.61 -6.51
CA GLY A 37 15.86 20.42 -7.73
C GLY A 37 15.44 19.61 -8.96
N VAL A 38 15.44 20.25 -10.13
CA VAL A 38 14.89 19.66 -11.38
C VAL A 38 15.63 18.38 -11.80
N LYS A 39 16.97 18.37 -11.73
CA LYS A 39 17.76 17.21 -12.17
C LYS A 39 17.62 16.01 -11.23
N GLY A 40 17.65 16.23 -9.90
CA GLY A 40 17.53 15.14 -8.94
C GLY A 40 16.10 14.59 -8.85
N PHE A 41 15.09 15.44 -9.00
CA PHE A 41 13.70 15.00 -9.06
C PHE A 41 13.43 14.12 -10.28
N GLY A 42 13.97 14.45 -11.46
CA GLY A 42 13.84 13.63 -12.67
C GLY A 42 14.39 12.21 -12.48
N LEU A 43 15.57 12.07 -11.87
CA LEU A 43 16.15 10.76 -11.56
C LEU A 43 15.30 9.99 -10.54
N TYR A 44 14.86 10.66 -9.47
CA TYR A 44 14.00 10.07 -8.46
C TYR A 44 12.68 9.54 -9.04
N SER A 45 12.00 10.35 -9.86
CA SER A 45 10.76 9.95 -10.53
C SER A 45 10.97 8.77 -11.48
N PHE A 46 12.11 8.73 -12.18
CA PHE A 46 12.43 7.61 -13.07
C PHE A 46 12.61 6.29 -12.29
N VAL A 47 13.38 6.31 -11.20
CA VAL A 47 13.59 5.13 -10.35
C VAL A 47 12.28 4.66 -9.74
N ILE A 48 11.46 5.58 -9.22
CA ILE A 48 10.15 5.24 -8.65
C ILE A 48 9.22 4.64 -9.71
N ALA A 49 9.17 5.18 -10.92
CA ALA A 49 8.33 4.63 -11.98
C ALA A 49 8.68 3.16 -12.28
N ILE A 50 9.98 2.83 -12.36
CA ILE A 50 10.43 1.45 -12.53
C ILE A 50 9.99 0.57 -11.36
N ILE A 51 10.19 1.03 -10.12
CA ILE A 51 9.77 0.31 -8.92
C ILE A 51 8.26 0.04 -8.94
N TRP A 52 7.44 1.02 -9.33
CA TRP A 52 5.99 0.89 -9.37
C TRP A 52 5.53 -0.14 -10.40
N VAL A 53 6.17 -0.18 -11.57
CA VAL A 53 5.88 -1.18 -12.61
C VAL A 53 6.25 -2.59 -12.15
N LEU A 54 7.38 -2.75 -11.44
CA LEU A 54 7.86 -4.06 -10.99
C LEU A 54 7.23 -4.55 -9.68
N SER A 55 6.77 -3.64 -8.83
CA SER A 55 6.16 -3.95 -7.51
C SER A 55 5.09 -5.04 -7.56
N PRO A 56 4.06 -5.01 -8.43
CA PRO A 56 3.03 -6.04 -8.42
C PRO A 56 3.58 -7.44 -8.76
N MET A 57 4.65 -7.54 -9.57
CA MET A 57 5.30 -8.82 -9.85
C MET A 57 6.10 -9.32 -8.64
N LEU A 58 6.75 -8.42 -7.89
CA LEU A 58 7.55 -8.77 -6.71
C LEU A 58 6.70 -9.25 -5.53
N PHE A 59 5.55 -8.61 -5.30
CA PHE A 59 4.68 -8.95 -4.16
C PHE A 59 3.64 -10.03 -4.47
N LEU A 60 3.57 -10.55 -5.70
CA LEU A 60 2.68 -11.65 -6.15
C LEU A 60 1.22 -11.57 -5.67
N GLY A 61 0.70 -10.35 -5.45
CA GLY A 61 -0.66 -10.15 -4.94
C GLY A 61 -0.87 -10.56 -3.47
N LEU A 62 0.19 -10.71 -2.67
CA LEU A 62 0.14 -11.09 -1.25
C LEU A 62 -0.87 -10.25 -0.45
N ASN A 63 -0.88 -8.93 -0.68
CA ASN A 63 -1.83 -8.01 -0.04
C ASN A 63 -3.30 -8.37 -0.35
N GLN A 64 -3.59 -8.80 -1.58
CA GLN A 64 -4.94 -9.20 -2.00
C GLN A 64 -5.36 -10.52 -1.35
N ILE A 65 -4.43 -11.48 -1.25
CA ILE A 65 -4.65 -12.78 -0.61
C ILE A 65 -4.91 -12.58 0.89
N LEU A 66 -4.08 -11.80 1.57
CA LEU A 66 -4.24 -11.51 3.00
C LEU A 66 -5.56 -10.76 3.27
N ALA A 67 -5.92 -9.78 2.45
CA ALA A 67 -7.18 -9.07 2.58
C ALA A 67 -8.39 -10.02 2.45
N ARG A 68 -8.32 -10.98 1.51
CA ARG A 68 -9.35 -12.01 1.35
C ARG A 68 -9.40 -12.96 2.55
N ASP A 69 -8.27 -13.47 3.00
CA ASP A 69 -8.21 -14.44 4.10
C ASP A 69 -8.73 -13.84 5.41
N VAL A 70 -8.36 -12.59 5.70
CA VAL A 70 -8.86 -11.85 6.87
C VAL A 70 -10.36 -11.56 6.76
N ALA A 71 -10.87 -11.29 5.55
CA ALA A 71 -12.29 -11.06 5.33
C ALA A 71 -13.14 -12.34 5.51
N VAL A 72 -12.62 -13.49 5.07
CA VAL A 72 -13.29 -14.79 5.16
C VAL A 72 -13.23 -15.36 6.58
N ASN A 73 -12.09 -15.26 7.26
CA ASN A 73 -11.90 -15.92 8.55
C ASN A 73 -11.22 -14.99 9.59
N LYS A 74 -12.05 -14.16 10.22
CA LYS A 74 -11.61 -13.13 11.18
C LYS A 74 -10.89 -13.69 12.42
N GLU A 75 -11.22 -14.90 12.85
CA GLU A 75 -10.57 -15.54 14.01
C GLU A 75 -9.11 -15.93 13.74
N LYS A 76 -8.78 -16.25 12.48
CA LYS A 76 -7.41 -16.57 12.05
C LYS A 76 -6.65 -15.35 11.51
N ALA A 77 -7.24 -14.15 11.58
CA ALA A 77 -6.62 -12.92 11.10
C ALA A 77 -5.24 -12.65 11.74
N PRO A 78 -5.02 -12.83 13.06
CA PRO A 78 -3.71 -12.58 13.66
C PRO A 78 -2.63 -13.52 13.10
N HIS A 79 -2.98 -14.81 12.89
CA HIS A 79 -2.05 -15.81 12.35
C HIS A 79 -1.76 -15.60 10.86
N SER A 80 -2.79 -15.24 10.08
CA SER A 80 -2.65 -14.99 8.64
C SER A 80 -1.84 -13.72 8.36
N ILE A 81 -2.07 -12.66 9.15
CA ILE A 81 -1.26 -11.43 9.08
C ILE A 81 0.18 -11.71 9.50
N GLY A 82 0.39 -12.51 10.55
CA GLY A 82 1.73 -12.92 10.99
C GLY A 82 2.51 -13.67 9.91
N ASN A 83 1.90 -14.69 9.29
CA ASN A 83 2.53 -15.43 8.20
C ASN A 83 2.75 -14.56 6.95
N GLY A 84 1.80 -13.67 6.65
CA GLY A 84 1.91 -12.69 5.58
C GLY A 84 3.08 -11.73 5.79
N LEU A 85 3.29 -11.25 7.02
CA LEU A 85 4.42 -10.40 7.38
C LEU A 85 5.75 -11.14 7.23
N VAL A 86 5.85 -12.38 7.70
CA VAL A 86 7.07 -13.21 7.53
C VAL A 86 7.37 -13.44 6.06
N LEU A 87 6.36 -13.78 5.25
CA LEU A 87 6.53 -13.98 3.81
C LEU A 87 6.94 -12.68 3.11
N ASN A 88 6.34 -11.54 3.48
CA ASN A 88 6.73 -10.24 2.94
C ASN A 88 8.18 -9.89 3.34
N LEU A 89 8.57 -10.17 4.58
CA LEU A 89 9.94 -9.96 5.06
C LEU A 89 10.95 -10.81 4.27
N LEU A 90 10.63 -12.09 4.01
CA LEU A 90 11.46 -12.98 3.21
C LEU A 90 11.56 -12.54 1.75
N MET A 91 10.48 -12.00 1.17
CA MET A 91 10.47 -11.49 -0.21
C MET A 91 11.18 -10.14 -0.35
N THR A 92 11.11 -9.29 0.68
CA THR A 92 11.75 -7.97 0.73
C THR A 92 13.22 -8.03 1.14
N MET A 93 13.63 -9.03 1.93
CA MET A 93 15.05 -9.20 2.27
C MET A 93 15.84 -9.41 0.99
N PRO A 94 16.80 -8.53 0.68
CA PRO A 94 17.71 -8.77 -0.43
C PRO A 94 18.62 -9.92 0.00
N VAL A 95 18.46 -11.07 -0.65
CA VAL A 95 19.55 -12.05 -0.78
C VAL A 95 20.50 -11.53 -1.85
#